data_AF-A0A0H2RU91-F1
#
_entry.id   AF-A0A0H2RU91-F1
#
_cell.length_a   1.000
_cell.length_b   1.000
_cell.length_c   1.000
_cell.angle_alpha   90.00
_cell.angle_beta   90.00
_cell.angle_gamma   90.00
#
_symmetry.space_group_name_H-M   'P 1'
#
loop_
_entity.id
_entity.type
_entity.pdbx_description
1 polymer ?
#
loop_
_entity_poly.entity_id
_entity_poly.type
_entity_poly.pdbx_seq_one_letter_code
_entity_poly.pdbx_strand_id
1 'polypeptide(L)'
;MLPNIITGFQAIANASNPLKFVYEAISYKPFISLFNMTGVASTYPELAGIVEYAAAVVYEVRPGATPNDPMIRMIFKNGTNDIFRTYNMFGQPGDIPLSMFTSQLEGAAVNTTAEWCVVCANSQDRGCGSCDNAATAALASQAANEHHPALSNAAAGVIGAAVTAAVIVIALTLFSMLGFVSFGRRRRQESRPSSMEKIKE
;
A
#
# COMPACT_ATOMS: atom_id res chain seq x y z
N MET A 1 -3.72 10.31 -9.44
CA MET A 1 -2.45 10.39 -10.18
C MET A 1 -2.41 9.36 -11.30
N LEU A 2 -2.37 8.05 -11.01
CA LEU A 2 -2.30 7.02 -12.06
C LEU A 2 -3.42 7.14 -13.12
N PRO A 3 -4.70 7.35 -12.75
CA PRO A 3 -5.75 7.56 -13.76
C PRO A 3 -5.44 8.74 -14.69
N ASN A 4 -4.99 9.87 -14.14
CA ASN A 4 -4.64 11.07 -14.93
C ASN A 4 -3.45 10.80 -15.86
N ILE A 5 -2.45 10.04 -15.42
CA ILE A 5 -1.30 9.66 -16.25
C ILE A 5 -1.76 8.80 -17.43
N ILE A 6 -2.52 7.73 -17.16
CA ILE A 6 -2.99 6.79 -18.19
C ILE A 6 -3.93 7.48 -19.18
N THR A 7 -4.93 8.22 -18.69
CA THR A 7 -5.83 8.99 -19.56
C THR A 7 -5.10 10.09 -20.32
N GLY A 8 -4.10 10.73 -19.69
CA GLY A 8 -3.23 11.70 -20.35
C GLY A 8 -2.46 11.08 -21.52
N PHE A 9 -1.89 9.89 -21.34
CA PHE A 9 -1.20 9.18 -22.43
C PHE A 9 -2.15 8.82 -23.58
N GLN A 10 -3.31 8.27 -23.27
CA GLN A 10 -4.33 7.93 -24.27
C GLN A 10 -4.82 9.16 -25.05
N ALA A 11 -5.03 10.28 -24.34
CA ALA A 11 -5.42 11.54 -24.95
C ALA A 11 -4.32 12.11 -25.85
N ILE A 12 -3.05 12.08 -25.43
CA ILE A 12 -1.92 12.55 -26.25
C ILE A 12 -1.71 11.66 -27.48
N ALA A 13 -1.88 10.34 -27.33
CA ALA A 13 -1.74 9.36 -28.41
C ALA A 13 -2.85 9.46 -29.47
N ASN A 14 -4.03 9.95 -29.10
CA ASN A 14 -5.14 10.13 -30.01
C ASN A 14 -4.91 11.35 -30.92
N ALA A 15 -4.70 11.12 -32.22
CA ALA A 15 -4.46 12.16 -33.21
C ALA A 15 -5.62 13.18 -33.34
N SER A 16 -6.86 12.78 -33.05
CA SER A 16 -8.02 13.67 -33.06
C SER A 16 -8.13 14.53 -31.79
N ASN A 17 -7.35 14.24 -30.75
CA ASN A 17 -7.35 15.00 -29.52
C ASN A 17 -6.21 16.06 -29.55
N PRO A 18 -6.53 17.35 -29.33
CA PRO A 18 -5.53 18.42 -29.38
C PRO A 18 -4.61 18.44 -28.16
N LEU A 19 -4.86 17.64 -27.12
CA LEU A 19 -4.00 17.58 -25.94
C LEU A 19 -2.59 17.07 -26.31
N LYS A 20 -1.56 17.81 -25.88
CA LYS A 20 -0.15 17.47 -26.12
C LYS A 20 0.71 17.49 -24.85
N PHE A 21 0.19 18.02 -23.75
CA PHE A 21 0.92 18.16 -22.50
C PHE A 21 -0.03 18.08 -21.32
N VAL A 22 0.37 17.32 -20.30
CA VAL A 22 -0.33 17.20 -19.02
C VAL A 22 0.69 17.54 -17.94
N TYR A 23 0.29 18.40 -17.01
CA TYR A 23 1.13 18.83 -15.90
C TYR A 23 0.46 18.50 -14.58
N GLU A 24 1.19 17.79 -13.72
CA GLU A 24 0.73 17.34 -12.41
C GLU A 24 1.69 17.87 -11.34
N ALA A 25 1.25 18.88 -10.59
CA ALA A 25 2.01 19.40 -9.46
C ALA A 25 1.72 18.56 -8.21
N ILE A 26 2.70 17.77 -7.76
CA ILE A 26 2.53 16.77 -6.71
C ILE A 26 3.67 16.79 -5.69
N SER A 27 3.42 16.24 -4.51
CA SER A 27 4.45 16.08 -3.46
C SER A 27 5.44 14.95 -3.79
N TYR A 28 6.50 14.80 -2.98
CA TYR A 28 7.52 13.76 -3.15
C TYR A 28 6.97 12.31 -3.05
N LYS A 29 5.89 12.08 -2.30
CA LYS A 29 5.36 10.72 -2.03
C LYS A 29 4.98 9.95 -3.30
N PRO A 30 4.22 10.54 -4.24
CA PRO A 30 3.98 9.95 -5.56
C PRO A 30 5.22 9.49 -6.33
N PHE A 31 6.34 10.21 -6.27
CA PHE A 31 7.58 9.79 -6.94
C PHE A 31 8.06 8.45 -6.39
N ILE A 32 8.15 8.35 -5.05
CA ILE A 32 8.57 7.11 -4.36
C ILE A 32 7.63 5.96 -4.73
N SER A 33 6.32 6.20 -4.66
CA SER A 33 5.31 5.18 -4.99
C SER A 33 5.48 4.70 -6.43
N LEU A 34 5.59 5.63 -7.38
CA LEU A 34 5.68 5.30 -8.80
C LEU A 34 7.00 4.60 -9.14
N PHE A 35 8.13 5.02 -8.55
CA PHE A 35 9.43 4.40 -8.80
C PHE A 35 9.51 2.99 -8.22
N ASN A 36 8.80 2.73 -7.11
CA ASN A 36 8.66 1.39 -6.58
C ASN A 36 7.76 0.52 -7.47
N MET A 37 6.57 1.00 -7.84
CA MET A 37 5.62 0.26 -8.67
C MET A 37 6.17 -0.04 -10.08
N THR A 38 6.96 0.87 -10.64
CA THR A 38 7.61 0.68 -11.95
C THR A 38 8.93 -0.08 -11.86
N GLY A 39 9.40 -0.45 -10.66
CA GLY A 39 10.68 -1.13 -10.46
C GLY A 39 11.92 -0.29 -10.79
N VAL A 40 11.74 1.02 -11.05
CA VAL A 40 12.83 1.96 -11.35
C VAL A 40 13.78 2.05 -10.15
N ALA A 41 13.25 2.18 -8.93
CA ALA A 41 14.09 2.26 -7.73
C ALA A 41 14.86 0.95 -7.43
N SER A 42 14.39 -0.19 -7.97
CA SER A 42 15.12 -1.47 -7.88
C SER A 42 16.28 -1.52 -8.88
N THR A 43 16.06 -0.96 -10.08
CA THR A 43 17.07 -0.92 -11.15
C THR A 43 18.13 0.17 -10.90
N TYR A 44 17.71 1.29 -10.30
CA TYR A 44 18.51 2.49 -10.04
C TYR A 44 18.39 2.85 -8.54
N PRO A 45 19.24 2.26 -7.68
CA PRO A 45 19.12 2.40 -6.22
C PRO A 45 19.19 3.85 -5.71
N GLU A 46 19.83 4.75 -6.46
CA GLU A 46 19.86 6.19 -6.18
C GLU A 46 18.47 6.85 -6.20
N LEU A 47 17.48 6.22 -6.84
CA LEU A 47 16.10 6.69 -6.94
C LEU A 47 15.19 6.16 -5.82
N ALA A 48 15.72 5.37 -4.87
CA ALA A 48 14.93 4.85 -3.75
C ALA A 48 14.65 5.89 -2.64
N GLY A 49 15.32 7.05 -2.69
CA GLY A 49 15.22 8.10 -1.68
C GLY A 49 14.07 9.09 -1.87
N ILE A 50 13.96 10.03 -0.93
CA ILE A 50 13.11 11.21 -1.09
C ILE A 50 13.72 12.10 -2.17
N VAL A 51 12.91 12.53 -3.13
CA VAL A 51 13.34 13.43 -4.19
C VAL A 51 13.58 14.86 -3.68
N GLU A 52 14.51 15.55 -4.31
CA GLU A 52 14.85 16.94 -4.01
C GLU A 52 13.76 17.92 -4.46
N TYR A 53 13.80 19.14 -3.92
CA TYR A 53 12.89 20.20 -4.34
C TYR A 53 13.04 20.51 -5.85
N ALA A 54 11.89 20.69 -6.51
CA ALA A 54 11.78 20.84 -7.96
C ALA A 54 12.23 19.62 -8.78
N ALA A 55 12.17 18.42 -8.18
CA ALA A 55 12.27 17.18 -8.96
C ALA A 55 11.10 17.04 -9.94
N ALA A 56 11.40 16.46 -11.10
CA ALA A 56 10.44 16.27 -12.18
C ALA A 56 10.63 14.91 -12.83
N VAL A 57 9.53 14.17 -12.95
CA VAL A 57 9.42 12.99 -13.81
C VAL A 57 8.59 13.38 -15.03
N VAL A 58 9.11 13.06 -16.21
CA VAL A 58 8.48 13.32 -17.51
C VAL A 58 8.27 11.97 -18.19
N TYR A 59 7.07 11.77 -18.69
CA TYR A 59 6.73 10.64 -19.53
C TYR A 59 6.47 11.14 -20.94
N GLU A 60 7.32 10.74 -21.90
CA GLU A 60 7.10 11.08 -23.31
C GLU A 60 6.28 9.96 -23.98
N VAL A 61 5.21 10.35 -24.66
CA VAL A 61 4.46 9.46 -25.56
C VAL A 61 5.11 9.55 -26.94
N ARG A 62 5.65 8.43 -27.43
CA ARG A 62 6.42 8.34 -28.66
C ARG A 62 5.75 7.38 -29.65
N PRO A 63 5.94 7.55 -30.96
CA PRO A 63 5.47 6.58 -31.94
C PRO A 63 6.05 5.18 -31.67
N GLY A 64 5.20 4.16 -31.70
CA GLY A 64 5.60 2.76 -31.62
C GLY A 64 5.68 2.10 -32.98
N ALA A 65 6.34 0.93 -33.03
CA ALA A 65 6.36 0.09 -34.23
C ALA A 65 5.00 -0.55 -34.51
N THR A 66 4.21 -0.78 -33.45
CA THR A 66 2.86 -1.35 -33.52
C THR A 66 1.84 -0.23 -33.75
N PRO A 67 0.94 -0.36 -34.74
CA PRO A 67 -0.15 0.59 -34.91
C PRO A 67 -1.00 0.70 -33.64
N ASN A 68 -1.32 1.93 -33.23
CA ASN A 68 -2.14 2.24 -32.04
C ASN A 68 -1.57 1.83 -30.68
N ASP A 69 -0.30 1.41 -30.60
CA ASP A 69 0.38 1.17 -29.32
C ASP A 69 1.66 2.02 -29.24
N PRO A 70 1.56 3.27 -28.76
CA PRO A 70 2.70 4.16 -28.64
C PRO A 70 3.66 3.67 -27.55
N MET A 71 4.90 4.14 -27.62
CA MET A 71 5.93 3.85 -26.62
C MET A 71 5.98 4.96 -25.56
N ILE A 72 6.24 4.60 -24.32
CA ILE A 72 6.39 5.49 -23.18
C ILE A 72 7.85 5.51 -22.76
N ARG A 73 8.45 6.71 -22.79
CA ARG A 73 9.79 6.98 -22.24
C ARG A 73 9.68 7.66 -20.89
N MET A 74 10.41 7.16 -19.90
CA MET A 74 10.56 7.86 -18.63
C MET A 74 11.85 8.68 -18.59
N ILE A 75 11.72 9.93 -18.18
CA ILE A 75 12.83 10.86 -17.96
C ILE A 75 12.68 11.43 -16.56
N PHE A 76 13.77 11.50 -15.81
CA PHE A 76 13.76 12.05 -14.46
C PHE A 76 14.93 13.00 -14.22
N LYS A 77 14.68 14.02 -13.39
CA LYS A 77 15.62 15.01 -12.90
C LYS A 77 15.36 15.22 -11.42
N ASN A 78 16.38 15.04 -10.59
CA ASN A 78 16.28 15.15 -9.14
C ASN A 78 16.63 16.55 -8.64
N GLY A 79 15.70 17.48 -8.80
CA GLY A 79 15.79 18.84 -8.27
C GLY A 79 16.46 19.86 -9.19
N THR A 80 16.56 21.10 -8.72
CA THR A 80 16.96 22.26 -9.54
C THR A 80 18.30 22.09 -10.24
N ASN A 81 19.31 21.59 -9.53
CA ASN A 81 20.70 21.50 -10.01
C ASN A 81 20.99 20.25 -10.85
N ASP A 82 20.01 19.35 -10.98
CA ASP A 82 20.17 18.13 -11.76
C ASP A 82 19.74 18.31 -13.22
N ILE A 83 20.12 17.36 -14.08
CA ILE A 83 19.73 17.30 -15.49
C ILE A 83 18.78 16.13 -15.76
N PHE A 84 17.98 16.26 -16.80
CA PHE A 84 17.08 15.20 -17.23
C PHE A 84 17.85 14.01 -17.81
N ARG A 85 17.57 12.81 -17.29
CA ARG A 85 18.12 11.54 -17.78
C ARG A 85 17.00 10.54 -18.04
N THR A 86 17.18 9.69 -19.05
CA THR A 86 16.25 8.61 -19.37
C THR A 86 16.46 7.43 -18.44
N TYR A 87 15.38 6.83 -17.97
CA TYR A 87 15.38 5.65 -17.10
C TYR A 87 14.50 4.55 -17.69
N ASN A 88 14.91 3.31 -17.46
CA ASN A 88 14.17 2.11 -17.84
C ASN A 88 13.11 1.78 -16.79
N MET A 89 11.95 1.28 -17.23
CA MET A 89 10.85 0.86 -16.37
C MET A 89 10.58 -0.63 -16.49
N PHE A 90 10.00 -1.23 -15.45
CA PHE A 90 9.56 -2.63 -15.37
C PHE A 90 10.66 -3.66 -15.71
N GLY A 91 11.92 -3.31 -15.47
CA GLY A 91 13.07 -4.14 -15.82
C GLY A 91 13.27 -4.33 -17.34
N GLN A 92 12.57 -3.56 -18.18
CA GLN A 92 12.70 -3.61 -19.64
C GLN A 92 13.71 -2.57 -20.12
N PRO A 93 14.57 -2.89 -21.09
CA PRO A 93 15.46 -1.91 -21.68
C PRO A 93 14.71 -0.94 -22.59
N GLY A 94 14.95 0.36 -22.44
CA GLY A 94 14.43 1.40 -23.33
C GLY A 94 12.97 1.78 -23.05
N ASP A 95 12.33 2.34 -24.08
CA ASP A 95 10.93 2.75 -24.03
C ASP A 95 10.02 1.51 -24.00
N ILE A 96 8.88 1.59 -23.31
CA ILE A 96 7.93 0.46 -23.17
C ILE A 96 6.62 0.75 -23.89
N PRO A 97 5.85 -0.26 -24.32
CA PRO A 97 4.51 -0.03 -24.88
C PRO A 97 3.55 0.60 -23.85
N LEU A 98 2.66 1.49 -24.30
CA LEU A 98 1.60 2.07 -23.46
C LEU A 98 0.66 0.99 -22.94
N SER A 99 0.36 -0.02 -23.76
CA SER A 99 -0.42 -1.19 -23.35
C SER A 99 0.19 -1.87 -22.11
N MET A 100 1.51 -2.09 -22.10
CA MET A 100 2.24 -2.66 -20.96
C MET A 100 2.21 -1.73 -19.74
N PHE A 101 2.47 -0.43 -19.91
CA PHE A 101 2.40 0.52 -18.81
C PHE A 101 1.03 0.50 -18.14
N THR A 102 -0.03 0.47 -18.96
CA THR A 102 -1.42 0.45 -18.50
C THR A 102 -1.72 -0.86 -17.76
N SER A 103 -1.42 -2.02 -18.36
CA SER A 103 -1.73 -3.32 -17.75
C SER A 103 -1.00 -3.54 -16.42
N GLN A 104 0.20 -2.98 -16.25
CA GLN A 104 0.97 -3.12 -15.01
C GLN A 104 0.48 -2.22 -13.88
N LEU A 105 -0.23 -1.14 -14.18
CA LEU A 105 -0.58 -0.10 -13.20
C LEU A 105 -2.08 0.10 -13.00
N GLU A 106 -2.92 -0.35 -13.93
CA GLU A 106 -4.38 -0.17 -13.88
C GLU A 106 -5.00 -0.82 -12.64
N GLY A 107 -4.51 -2.00 -12.22
CA GLY A 107 -5.02 -2.69 -11.04
C GLY A 107 -4.77 -1.99 -9.71
N ALA A 108 -3.86 -1.01 -9.69
CA ALA A 108 -3.59 -0.17 -8.52
C ALA A 108 -4.22 1.23 -8.65
N ALA A 109 -4.90 1.51 -9.77
CA ALA A 109 -5.51 2.80 -10.01
C ALA A 109 -6.86 2.89 -9.28
N VAL A 110 -6.99 3.92 -8.43
CA VAL A 110 -8.27 4.34 -7.87
C VAL A 110 -8.84 5.43 -8.76
N ASN A 111 -9.93 5.13 -9.46
CA ASN A 111 -10.34 5.87 -10.66
C ASN A 111 -11.15 7.13 -10.34
N THR A 112 -11.79 7.18 -9.19
CA THR A 112 -12.62 8.34 -8.79
C THR A 112 -12.29 8.82 -7.39
N THR A 113 -12.58 10.10 -7.13
CA THR A 113 -12.47 10.66 -5.77
C THR A 113 -13.35 9.89 -4.79
N ALA A 114 -14.58 9.55 -5.16
CA ALA A 114 -15.50 8.80 -4.31
C ALA A 114 -14.96 7.42 -3.93
N GLU A 115 -14.39 6.70 -4.89
CA GLU A 115 -13.71 5.43 -4.66
C GLU A 115 -12.51 5.59 -3.72
N TRP A 116 -11.70 6.63 -3.92
CA TRP A 116 -10.58 6.94 -3.05
C TRP A 116 -11.00 7.23 -1.60
N CYS A 117 -12.11 7.95 -1.42
CA CYS A 117 -12.67 8.20 -0.08
C CYS A 117 -13.04 6.90 0.63
N VAL A 118 -13.63 5.94 -0.08
CA VAL A 118 -14.02 4.64 0.46
C VAL A 118 -12.79 3.78 0.77
N VAL A 119 -11.89 3.60 -0.20
CA VAL A 119 -10.70 2.73 -0.06
C VAL A 119 -9.76 3.25 1.03
N CYS A 120 -9.62 4.57 1.17
CA CYS A 120 -8.78 5.18 2.20
C CYS A 120 -9.52 5.50 3.50
N ALA A 121 -10.80 5.11 3.64
CA ALA A 121 -11.64 5.44 4.79
C ALA A 121 -11.57 6.93 5.20
N ASN A 122 -11.56 7.81 4.21
CA ASN A 122 -11.45 9.25 4.41
C ASN A 122 -12.80 9.93 4.12
N SER A 123 -13.28 10.71 5.09
CA SER A 123 -14.55 11.43 5.01
C SER A 123 -14.40 12.94 4.82
N GLN A 124 -13.18 13.49 4.88
CA GLN A 124 -12.99 14.95 4.93
C GLN A 124 -12.04 15.45 3.86
N ASP A 125 -10.82 14.91 3.78
CA ASP A 125 -9.78 15.49 2.95
C ASP A 125 -10.01 15.22 1.46
N ARG A 126 -9.37 16.02 0.60
CA ARG A 126 -9.34 15.83 -0.86
C ARG A 126 -10.73 15.75 -1.53
N GLY A 127 -11.72 16.44 -0.97
CA GLY A 127 -13.08 16.50 -1.50
C GLY A 127 -14.01 15.38 -1.01
N CYS A 128 -13.54 14.51 -0.10
CA CYS A 128 -14.39 13.46 0.45
C CYS A 128 -15.59 13.98 1.24
N GLY A 129 -15.48 15.14 1.89
CA GLY A 129 -16.61 15.77 2.56
C GLY A 129 -17.73 16.25 1.62
N SER A 130 -17.47 16.30 0.32
CA SER A 130 -18.46 16.64 -0.73
C SER A 130 -18.93 15.43 -1.54
N CYS A 131 -18.34 14.26 -1.33
CA CYS A 131 -18.80 13.03 -1.98
C CYS A 131 -20.11 12.63 -1.29
N ASP A 132 -21.20 12.60 -2.06
CA ASP A 132 -22.54 12.33 -1.53
C ASP A 132 -22.54 11.02 -0.72
N ASN A 133 -22.94 11.09 0.55
CA ASN A 133 -22.80 10.00 1.51
C ASN A 133 -23.50 8.71 1.04
N ALA A 134 -24.52 8.83 0.18
CA ALA A 134 -25.22 7.70 -0.41
C ALA A 134 -24.39 6.98 -1.49
N ALA A 135 -23.65 7.72 -2.33
CA ALA A 135 -22.80 7.15 -3.38
C ALA A 135 -21.57 6.45 -2.78
N THR A 136 -20.97 7.04 -1.74
CA THR A 136 -19.89 6.41 -0.98
C THR A 136 -20.37 5.22 -0.16
N ALA A 137 -21.58 5.26 0.43
CA ALA A 137 -22.18 4.09 1.09
C ALA A 137 -22.48 2.94 0.11
N ALA A 138 -22.96 3.25 -1.11
CA ALA A 138 -23.16 2.25 -2.16
C ALA A 138 -21.83 1.64 -2.63
N LEU A 139 -20.77 2.43 -2.80
CA LEU A 139 -19.44 1.90 -3.14
C LEU A 139 -18.83 1.10 -1.99
N ALA A 140 -19.01 1.53 -0.74
CA ALA A 140 -18.51 0.80 0.44
C ALA A 140 -19.20 -0.57 0.59
N SER A 141 -20.49 -0.65 0.27
CA SER A 141 -21.22 -1.92 0.24
C SER A 141 -20.82 -2.83 -0.93
N GLN A 142 -20.42 -2.28 -2.08
CA GLN A 142 -19.83 -3.06 -3.18
C GLN A 142 -18.40 -3.53 -2.89
N ALA A 143 -17.56 -2.69 -2.29
CA ALA A 143 -16.20 -3.07 -1.87
C ALA A 143 -16.21 -4.17 -0.80
N ALA A 144 -17.25 -4.21 0.06
CA ALA A 144 -17.45 -5.30 1.01
C ALA A 144 -17.83 -6.65 0.32
N ASN A 145 -18.31 -6.62 -0.93
CA ASN A 145 -18.63 -7.80 -1.73
C ASN A 145 -17.47 -8.29 -2.62
N GLU A 146 -16.39 -7.52 -2.75
CA GLU A 146 -15.18 -7.97 -3.45
C GLU A 146 -14.41 -8.97 -2.58
N HIS A 147 -14.14 -10.14 -3.17
CA HIS A 147 -13.73 -11.40 -2.56
C HIS A 147 -12.29 -11.38 -2.00
N HIS A 148 -11.96 -10.48 -1.07
CA HIS A 148 -10.85 -10.72 -0.15
C HIS A 148 -11.42 -11.47 1.06
N PRO A 149 -10.82 -12.61 1.49
CA PRO A 149 -11.24 -13.26 2.72
C PRO A 149 -10.98 -12.30 3.88
N ALA A 150 -12.00 -11.50 4.22
CA ALA A 150 -12.00 -10.68 5.39
C ALA A 150 -11.73 -11.62 6.57
N LEU A 151 -10.61 -11.40 7.26
CA LEU A 151 -10.38 -12.06 8.53
C LEU A 151 -11.58 -11.71 9.41
N SER A 152 -12.39 -12.72 9.74
CA SER A 152 -13.49 -12.56 10.68
C SER A 152 -12.99 -11.83 11.92
N ASN A 153 -13.82 -10.98 12.53
CA ASN A 153 -13.49 -10.30 13.79
C ASN A 153 -12.99 -11.30 14.85
N ALA A 154 -13.48 -12.55 14.81
CA ALA A 154 -12.98 -13.64 15.65
C ALA A 154 -11.54 -14.04 15.30
N ALA A 155 -11.17 -14.14 14.02
CA ALA A 155 -9.82 -14.46 13.57
C ALA A 155 -8.82 -13.36 13.93
N ALA A 156 -9.20 -12.08 13.76
CA ALA A 156 -8.36 -10.95 14.16
C ALA A 156 -8.12 -10.92 15.68
N GLY A 157 -9.16 -11.22 16.48
CA GLY A 157 -9.03 -11.33 17.94
C GLY A 157 -8.08 -12.44 18.39
N VAL A 158 -8.13 -13.61 17.75
CA VAL A 158 -7.24 -14.74 18.08
C VAL A 158 -5.78 -14.42 17.78
N ILE A 159 -5.50 -13.76 16.64
CA ILE A 159 -4.13 -13.34 16.28
C ILE A 159 -3.60 -12.34 17.30
N GLY A 160 -4.40 -11.33 17.67
CA GLY A 160 -4.01 -10.35 18.70
C GLY A 160 -3.72 -11.01 20.05
N ALA A 161 -4.56 -11.94 20.49
CA ALA A 161 -4.36 -12.67 21.75
C ALA A 161 -3.09 -13.54 21.72
N ALA A 162 -2.85 -14.25 20.62
CA ALA A 162 -1.67 -15.11 20.45
C ALA A 162 -0.36 -14.31 20.48
N VAL A 163 -0.32 -13.17 19.77
CA VAL A 163 0.86 -12.28 19.76
C VAL A 163 1.10 -11.70 21.15
N THR A 164 0.04 -11.21 21.82
CA THR A 164 0.17 -10.64 23.17
C THR A 164 0.67 -11.67 24.18
N ALA A 165 0.18 -12.91 24.11
CA ALA A 165 0.66 -14.00 24.95
C ALA A 165 2.14 -14.31 24.70
N ALA A 166 2.57 -14.37 23.43
CA ALA A 166 3.98 -14.60 23.08
C ALA A 166 4.89 -13.51 23.63
N VAL A 167 4.51 -12.22 23.48
CA VAL A 167 5.28 -11.09 24.01
C VAL A 167 5.39 -11.15 25.53
N ILE A 168 4.30 -11.47 26.23
CA ILE A 168 4.31 -11.60 27.69
C ILE A 168 5.24 -12.74 28.15
N VAL A 169 5.21 -13.89 27.47
CA VAL A 169 6.10 -15.02 27.80
C VAL A 169 7.57 -14.63 27.59
N ILE A 170 7.89 -13.96 26.48
CA ILE A 170 9.25 -13.49 26.21
C ILE A 170 9.70 -12.46 27.26
N ALA A 171 8.84 -11.51 27.63
CA ALA A 171 9.17 -10.54 28.66
C ALA A 171 9.39 -11.19 30.04
N LEU A 172 8.50 -12.11 30.46
CA LEU A 172 8.61 -12.80 31.74
C LEU A 172 9.85 -13.71 31.80
N THR A 173 10.21 -14.36 30.69
CA THR A 173 11.44 -15.18 30.63
C THR A 173 12.69 -14.31 30.75
N LEU A 174 12.75 -13.17 30.05
CA LEU A 174 13.86 -12.21 30.17
C LEU A 174 13.97 -11.63 31.59
N PHE A 175 12.86 -11.21 32.20
CA PHE A 175 12.86 -10.69 33.57
C PHE A 175 13.23 -11.73 34.62
N SER A 176 12.89 -13.01 34.40
CA SER A 176 13.32 -14.13 35.23
C SER A 176 14.84 -14.38 35.10
N MET A 177 15.38 -14.37 33.87
CA MET A 177 16.83 -14.54 33.65
C MET A 177 17.68 -13.40 34.22
N LEU A 178 17.14 -12.17 34.22
CA LEU A 178 17.78 -10.99 34.81
C LEU A 178 17.59 -10.89 36.33
N GLY A 179 16.92 -11.86 36.97
CA GLY A 179 16.77 -11.94 38.42
C GLY A 179 15.70 -11.03 39.04
N PHE A 180 14.88 -10.36 38.23
CA PHE A 180 13.84 -9.45 38.71
C PHE A 180 12.54 -10.16 39.14
N VAL A 181 12.37 -11.45 38.81
CA VAL A 181 11.18 -12.24 39.16
C VAL A 181 11.62 -13.59 39.74
N SER A 182 11.36 -13.82 41.03
CA SER A 182 11.55 -15.13 41.66
C SER A 182 10.18 -15.77 41.92
N PHE A 183 9.91 -16.93 41.30
CA PHE A 183 8.74 -17.74 41.65
C PHE A 183 9.00 -18.45 42.99
N GLY A 184 8.45 -17.90 44.06
CA GLY A 184 8.49 -18.53 45.39
C GLY A 184 7.79 -19.90 45.36
N ARG A 185 8.50 -20.95 45.79
CA ARG A 185 7.93 -22.30 45.97
C ARG A 185 6.77 -22.24 46.97
N ARG A 186 5.54 -22.36 46.49
CA ARG A 186 4.35 -22.50 47.35
C ARG A 186 4.41 -23.88 48.03
N ARG A 187 4.65 -23.90 49.34
CA ARG A 187 4.63 -25.12 50.17
C ARG A 187 3.25 -25.77 50.04
N ARG A 188 3.24 -27.01 49.54
CA ARG A 188 2.02 -27.84 49.38
C ARG A 188 1.47 -28.11 50.78
N GLN A 189 0.33 -27.49 51.11
CA GLN A 189 -0.38 -27.79 52.35
C GLN A 189 -1.17 -29.08 52.13
N GLU A 190 -0.67 -30.19 52.65
CA GLU A 190 -1.39 -31.47 52.66
C GLU A 190 -2.66 -31.35 53.50
N SER A 191 -3.81 -31.43 52.85
CA SER A 191 -5.10 -31.64 53.51
C SER A 191 -5.24 -33.10 53.92
N ARG A 192 -5.15 -33.40 55.22
CA ARG A 192 -5.53 -34.69 55.81
C ARG A 192 -7.05 -34.91 55.65
N PRO A 193 -7.50 -36.11 55.25
CA PRO A 193 -8.93 -36.39 55.07
C PRO A 193 -9.65 -36.56 56.41
N SER A 194 -10.88 -36.06 56.48
CA SER A 194 -11.83 -36.29 57.57
C SER A 194 -12.34 -37.73 57.49
N SER A 195 -12.12 -38.52 58.54
CA SER A 195 -12.79 -39.81 58.71
C SER A 195 -14.30 -39.61 58.76
N MET A 196 -15.03 -40.25 57.84
CA MET A 196 -16.45 -40.52 58.02
C MET A 196 -16.61 -41.81 58.80
N GLU A 197 -17.04 -41.67 60.05
CA GLU A 197 -17.56 -42.75 60.89
C GLU A 197 -18.92 -43.21 60.31
N LYS A 198 -19.04 -44.51 60.03
CA LYS A 198 -20.26 -45.15 59.53
C LYS A 198 -21.22 -45.42 60.68
N ILE A 199 -22.51 -45.15 60.42
CA ILE A 199 -23.67 -45.57 61.23
C ILE A 199 -24.11 -46.99 60.83
N LYS A 200 -24.74 -47.73 61.78
CA LYS A 200 -25.46 -49.04 61.78
C LYS A 200 -24.66 -50.22 62.37
N GLU A 201 -25.13 -51.01 63.33
CA GLU A 201 -26.40 -51.16 64.10
C GLU A 201 -26.05 -51.52 65.55
#